data_AF-A0A925PIZ5-F1
#
_entry.id   AF-A0A925PIZ5-F1
#
_cell.length_a   1.000
_cell.length_b   1.000
_cell.length_c   1.000
_cell.angle_alpha   90.00
_cell.angle_beta   90.00
_cell.angle_gamma   90.00
#
_symmetry.space_group_name_H-M   'P 1'
#
loop_
_entity.id
_entity.type
_entity.pdbx_description
1 polymer ?
#
loop_
_entity_poly.entity_id
_entity_poly.type
_entity_poly.pdbx_seq_one_letter_code
_entity_poly.pdbx_strand_id
1 'polypeptide(L)'
;GFVQKIDAGQIGYAAMRLGAGREYKTQAIDLAVGLMLQCRIGDFIEENQPLATIYVNDATNLEQVRALIINAFTLGPSNVPKTKLILGIVDNNGFKTM
;
A
#
# COMPACT_ATOMS: atom_id res chain seq x y z
N GLY A 1 -8.88 14.62 5.41
CA GLY A 1 -9.26 13.70 6.51
C GLY A 1 -8.06 12.87 6.92
N PHE A 2 -8.19 11.94 7.87
CA PHE A 2 -7.10 11.09 8.33
C PHE A 2 -7.10 9.74 7.61
N VAL A 3 -5.92 9.22 7.31
CA VAL A 3 -5.74 7.86 6.78
C VAL A 3 -5.92 6.85 7.92
N GLN A 4 -7.03 6.13 7.92
CA GLN A 4 -7.37 5.19 8.98
C GLN A 4 -6.89 3.76 8.71
N LYS A 5 -6.88 3.37 7.43
CA LYS A 5 -6.41 2.06 6.98
C LYS A 5 -5.81 2.16 5.58
N ILE A 6 -4.78 1.34 5.34
CA ILE A 6 -4.25 1.06 4.01
C ILE A 6 -4.23 -0.47 3.87
N ASP A 7 -4.93 -1.02 2.87
CA ASP A 7 -4.91 -2.45 2.57
C ASP A 7 -3.64 -2.80 1.77
N ALA A 8 -2.64 -3.33 2.47
CA ALA A 8 -1.37 -3.71 1.85
C ALA A 8 -1.50 -4.81 0.78
N GLY A 9 -2.50 -5.69 0.90
CA GLY A 9 -2.76 -6.74 -0.10
C GLY A 9 -3.24 -6.15 -1.42
N GLN A 10 -4.18 -5.20 -1.36
CA GLN A 10 -4.63 -4.47 -2.54
C GLN A 10 -3.51 -3.64 -3.18
N ILE A 11 -2.67 -2.97 -2.38
CA ILE A 11 -1.50 -2.24 -2.89
C ILE A 11 -0.51 -3.18 -3.59
N GLY A 12 -0.21 -4.34 -3.00
CA GLY A 12 0.65 -5.34 -3.61
C GLY A 12 0.08 -5.90 -4.92
N TYR A 13 -1.22 -6.16 -4.95
CA TYR A 13 -1.92 -6.61 -6.16
C TYR A 13 -1.89 -5.54 -7.26
N ALA A 14 -2.11 -4.27 -6.91
CA ALA A 14 -2.02 -3.15 -7.83
C ALA A 14 -0.60 -3.02 -8.43
N ALA A 15 0.44 -3.16 -7.62
CA ALA A 15 1.83 -3.16 -8.09
C ALA A 15 2.12 -4.34 -9.04
N MET A 16 1.62 -5.55 -8.73
CA MET A 16 1.74 -6.70 -9.61
C MET A 16 1.08 -6.46 -10.97
N ARG A 17 -0.13 -5.87 -11.00
CA ARG A 17 -0.86 -5.53 -12.23
C ARG A 17 -0.15 -4.47 -13.10
N LEU A 18 0.71 -3.64 -12.51
CA LEU A 18 1.59 -2.72 -13.24
C LEU A 18 2.79 -3.41 -13.89
N GLY A 19 3.10 -4.66 -13.50
CA GLY A 19 4.29 -5.38 -13.94
C GLY A 19 5.41 -5.46 -12.89
N ALA A 20 5.22 -4.92 -11.69
CA ALA A 20 6.21 -4.99 -10.61
C ALA A 20 6.28 -6.38 -9.94
N GLY A 21 5.45 -7.32 -10.39
CA GLY A 21 5.34 -8.66 -9.84
C GLY A 21 4.87 -9.65 -10.91
N ARG A 22 4.78 -10.92 -10.51
CA ARG A 22 4.40 -12.03 -11.39
C ARG A 22 2.99 -12.50 -11.08
N GLU A 23 2.10 -12.49 -12.05
CA GLU A 23 0.80 -13.16 -12.01
C GLU A 23 0.96 -14.68 -12.12
N TYR A 24 1.95 -15.14 -12.88
CA TYR A 24 2.33 -16.55 -13.00
C TYR A 24 3.84 -16.74 -12.94
N LYS A 25 4.28 -17.93 -12.51
CA LYS A 25 5.66 -18.24 -12.09
C LYS A 25 6.76 -17.74 -13.04
N THR A 26 6.54 -17.80 -14.35
CA THR A 26 7.56 -17.48 -15.37
C THR A 26 7.43 -16.08 -15.97
N GLN A 27 6.42 -15.29 -15.61
CA GLN A 27 6.19 -13.95 -16.18
C GLN A 27 7.36 -13.01 -15.90
N ALA A 28 7.91 -12.35 -16.93
CA ALA A 28 8.91 -11.30 -16.73
C ALA A 28 8.33 -10.13 -15.92
N ILE A 29 9.16 -9.54 -15.05
CA ILE A 29 8.79 -8.32 -14.31
C ILE A 29 9.48 -7.13 -14.93
N ASP A 30 8.84 -5.98 -14.83
CA ASP A 30 9.46 -4.69 -15.15
C ASP A 30 10.01 -4.09 -13.85
N LEU A 31 11.31 -3.80 -13.82
CA LEU A 31 11.98 -3.27 -12.63
C LEU A 31 11.83 -1.74 -12.49
N ALA A 32 11.35 -1.06 -13.54
CA ALA A 32 11.14 0.39 -13.55
C ALA A 32 9.73 0.79 -13.09
N VAL A 33 8.78 -0.16 -13.02
CA VAL A 33 7.40 0.09 -12.59
C VAL A 33 7.21 -0.17 -11.09
N GLY A 34 6.24 0.51 -10.49
CA GLY A 34 5.95 0.36 -9.08
C GLY A 34 5.10 1.48 -8.51
N LEU A 35 4.98 1.49 -7.18
CA LEU A 35 4.16 2.44 -6.42
C LEU A 35 4.97 3.02 -5.28
N MET A 36 4.84 4.33 -5.05
CA MET A 36 5.37 5.01 -3.86
C MET A 36 4.22 5.62 -3.06
N LEU A 37 3.95 5.11 -1.85
CA LEU A 37 2.91 5.67 -0.98
C LEU A 37 3.37 7.00 -0.39
N GLN A 38 2.56 8.04 -0.56
CA GLN A 38 2.83 9.41 -0.12
C GLN A 38 2.27 9.73 1.27
N CYS A 39 1.53 8.80 1.87
CA CYS A 39 1.00 8.91 3.23
C CYS A 39 1.11 7.58 3.99
N ARG A 40 0.88 7.63 5.30
CA ARG A 40 0.88 6.51 6.24
C ARG A 40 -0.39 6.53 7.09
N ILE A 41 -0.71 5.41 7.73
CA ILE A 41 -1.82 5.33 8.69
C ILE A 41 -1.56 6.34 9.84
N GLY A 42 -2.59 7.15 10.14
CA GLY A 42 -2.53 8.24 11.12
C GLY A 42 -2.19 9.61 10.52
N ASP A 43 -1.76 9.69 9.26
CA ASP A 43 -1.48 10.97 8.63
C ASP A 43 -2.80 11.70 8.27
N PHE A 44 -2.81 13.02 8.47
CA PHE A 44 -3.83 13.90 7.90
C PHE A 44 -3.49 14.19 6.44
N ILE A 45 -4.49 14.18 5.57
CA ILE A 45 -4.37 14.54 4.16
C ILE A 45 -5.44 15.55 3.76
N GLU A 46 -5.09 16.44 2.85
CA GLU A 46 -5.98 17.44 2.28
C GLU A 46 -6.71 16.92 1.04
N GLU A 47 -7.76 17.64 0.62
CA GLU A 47 -8.39 17.37 -0.66
C GLU A 47 -7.37 17.55 -1.80
N ASN A 48 -7.41 16.66 -2.80
CA ASN A 48 -6.47 16.63 -3.92
C ASN A 48 -5.00 16.30 -3.56
N GLN A 49 -4.69 15.99 -2.28
CA GLN A 49 -3.37 15.50 -1.93
C GLN A 49 -3.15 14.08 -2.50
N PRO A 50 -2.03 13.82 -3.21
CA PRO A 50 -1.74 12.48 -3.74
C PRO A 50 -1.60 11.44 -2.63
N LEU A 51 -2.22 10.26 -2.81
CA LEU A 51 -2.08 9.10 -1.92
C LEU A 51 -0.85 8.26 -2.28
N ALA A 52 -0.55 8.16 -3.58
CA ALA A 52 0.57 7.40 -4.11
C ALA A 52 1.03 7.98 -5.45
N THR A 53 2.31 7.77 -5.77
CA THR A 53 2.87 7.97 -7.10
C THR A 53 2.94 6.62 -7.81
N ILE A 54 2.51 6.57 -9.07
CA ILE A 54 2.56 5.39 -9.92
C ILE A 54 3.71 5.57 -10.92
N TYR A 55 4.65 4.62 -10.94
CA TYR A 55 5.67 4.49 -11.97
C TYR A 55 5.21 3.40 -12.95
N VAL A 56 5.05 3.76 -14.22
CA VAL A 56 4.45 2.88 -15.23
C VAL A 56 5.10 3.11 -16.60
N ASN A 57 5.43 2.01 -17.28
CA ASN A 57 5.91 2.03 -18.67
C ASN A 57 4.76 1.75 -19.66
N ASP A 58 3.85 0.84 -19.32
CA ASP A 58 2.65 0.52 -20.11
C ASP A 58 1.37 0.91 -19.36
N ALA A 59 0.65 1.90 -19.90
CA ALA A 59 -0.55 2.45 -19.29
C ALA A 59 -1.83 1.61 -19.52
N THR A 60 -1.75 0.47 -20.19
CA THR A 60 -2.92 -0.37 -20.55
C THR A 60 -3.80 -0.71 -19.34
N ASN A 61 -3.22 -0.96 -18.17
CA ASN A 61 -3.95 -1.31 -16.94
C ASN A 61 -4.11 -0.15 -15.95
N LEU A 62 -3.74 1.08 -16.33
CA LEU A 62 -3.55 2.19 -15.38
C LEU A 62 -4.83 2.55 -14.62
N GLU A 63 -5.98 2.61 -15.29
CA GLU A 63 -7.25 2.94 -14.63
C GLU A 63 -7.69 1.88 -13.62
N GLN A 64 -7.51 0.60 -13.94
CA GLN A 64 -7.79 -0.50 -13.01
C GLN A 64 -6.88 -0.41 -11.78
N VAL A 65 -5.59 -0.17 -11.99
CA VAL A 65 -4.60 0.02 -10.92
C VAL A 65 -4.98 1.21 -10.04
N ARG A 66 -5.38 2.34 -10.65
CA ARG A 66 -5.82 3.54 -9.92
C ARG A 66 -7.00 3.23 -9.01
N ALA A 67 -8.00 2.49 -9.50
CA ALA A 67 -9.15 2.09 -8.70
C ALA A 67 -8.75 1.17 -7.53
N LEU A 68 -7.86 0.19 -7.76
CA LEU A 68 -7.35 -0.68 -6.70
C LEU A 68 -6.64 0.11 -5.60
N ILE A 69 -5.79 1.07 -5.98
CA ILE A 69 -5.09 1.93 -5.02
C ILE A 69 -6.10 2.75 -4.22
N ILE A 70 -7.04 3.44 -4.86
CA ILE A 70 -8.05 4.26 -4.15
C ILE A 70 -8.85 3.41 -3.16
N ASN A 71 -9.31 2.23 -3.60
CA ASN A 71 -10.08 1.31 -2.76
C ASN A 71 -9.28 0.69 -1.61
N ALA A 72 -7.95 0.74 -1.66
CA ALA A 72 -7.09 0.29 -0.57
C ALA A 72 -7.08 1.26 0.62
N PHE A 73 -7.48 2.53 0.43
CA PHE A 73 -7.49 3.52 1.50
C PHE A 73 -8.85 3.65 2.17
N THR A 74 -8.85 3.72 3.50
CA THR A 74 -10.00 4.18 4.27
C THR A 74 -9.65 5.52 4.92
N LEU A 75 -10.41 6.56 4.58
CA LEU A 75 -10.26 7.90 5.15
C LEU A 75 -11.40 8.17 6.13
N GLY A 76 -11.12 8.91 7.20
CA GLY A 76 -12.15 9.31 8.15
C GLY A 76 -11.85 10.64 8.85
N PRO A 77 -12.79 11.13 9.68
CA PRO A 77 -12.68 12.46 10.29
C PRO A 77 -11.74 12.50 11.50
N SER A 78 -11.49 11.35 12.13
CA SER A 78 -10.72 11.27 13.38
C SER A 78 -9.32 10.72 13.16
N ASN A 79 -8.35 11.30 13.87
CA ASN A 79 -7.00 10.78 13.94
C ASN A 79 -6.99 9.35 14.52
N VAL A 80 -6.13 8.50 13.98
CA VAL A 80 -5.88 7.15 14.51
C VAL A 80 -4.44 7.07 15.02
N PRO A 81 -4.20 6.44 16.18
CA PRO A 81 -2.85 6.24 16.66
C PRO A 81 -2.05 5.39 15.66
N LYS A 82 -0.79 5.75 15.47
CA LYS A 82 0.13 4.96 14.64
C LYS A 82 0.24 3.54 15.20
N THR A 83 0.17 2.55 14.32
CA THR A 83 0.25 1.14 14.72
C THR A 83 1.68 0.80 15.17
N LYS A 84 1.81 -0.09 16.17
CA LYS A 84 3.10 -0.67 16.55
C LYS A 84 3.63 -1.48 15.36
N LEU A 85 4.82 -1.15 14.87
CA LEU A 85 5.48 -1.92 13.80
C LEU A 85 5.99 -3.28 14.30
N ILE A 86 6.37 -3.35 15.57
CA ILE A 86 6.79 -4.58 16.23
C ILE A 86 5.78 -4.85 17.35
N LEU A 87 5.06 -5.97 17.25
CA LEU A 87 4.05 -6.34 18.24
C LEU A 87 4.67 -7.03 19.47
N GLY A 88 5.81 -7.68 19.28
CA GLY A 88 6.52 -8.39 20.32
C GLY A 88 7.64 -9.26 19.75
N ILE A 89 8.34 -9.95 20.65
CA ILE A 89 9.40 -10.92 20.33
C ILE A 89 8.91 -12.31 20.74
N VAL A 90 9.22 -13.32 19.93
CA VAL A 90 9.05 -14.73 20.30
C VAL A 90 10.44 -15.31 20.54
N ASP A 91 10.67 -15.82 21.76
CA ASP A 91 11.89 -16.55 22.13
C ASP A 91 11.53 -17.90 22.79
N ASN A 92 12.53 -18.62 23.30
CA ASN A 92 12.34 -19.93 23.96
C ASN A 92 11.39 -19.88 25.18
N ASN A 93 11.09 -18.70 25.72
CA ASN A 93 10.16 -18.47 26.82
C ASN A 93 8.77 -18.00 26.33
N GLY A 94 8.50 -18.04 25.03
CA GLY A 94 7.22 -17.66 24.43
C GLY A 94 7.19 -16.21 23.91
N PHE A 95 5.97 -15.70 23.71
CA PHE A 95 5.72 -14.36 23.17
C PHE A 95 5.79 -13.29 24.27
N LYS A 96 6.56 -12.23 24.01
CA LYS A 96 6.69 -11.05 24.87
C LYS A 96 6.28 -9.82 24.07
N THR A 97 5.21 -9.15 24.51
CA THR A 97 4.80 -7.86 23.94
C THR A 97 5.86 -6.80 24.20
N MET A 98 6.07 -5.92 23.22
CA MET A 98 6.84 -4.68 23.41
C MET A 98 5.96 -3.54 23.91
#